data_AF-A0A853CRG7-F1
#
_entry.id   AF-A0A853CRG7-F1
#
_cell.length_a   1.000
_cell.length_b   1.000
_cell.length_c   1.000
_cell.angle_alpha   90.00
_cell.angle_beta   90.00
_cell.angle_gamma   90.00
#
_symmetry.space_group_name_H-M   'P 1'
#
loop_
_entity.id
_entity.type
_entity.pdbx_description
1 polymer ?
#
loop_
_entity_poly.entity_id
_entity_poly.type
_entity_poly.pdbx_seq_one_letter_code
_entity_poly.pdbx_strand_id
1 'polypeptide(L)'
;MRLWLRDDERRPDPVPVPTDDRRAVLVGIGLWVLALIPTLILAGPITAAGGGWWIWTVVVGIALGLLGFAYLSITRARRRR
;
A
#
# COMPACT_ATOMS: atom_id res chain seq x y z
N MET A 1 16.37 33.66 -12.06
CA MET A 1 15.27 32.80 -11.61
C MET A 1 14.85 33.25 -10.21
N ARG A 2 13.56 33.45 -9.97
CA ARG A 2 13.05 33.90 -8.66
C ARG A 2 12.88 32.65 -7.79
N LEU A 3 13.78 32.44 -6.82
CA LEU A 3 13.81 31.26 -5.95
C LEU A 3 12.81 31.32 -4.80
N TRP A 4 12.22 32.49 -4.54
CA TRP A 4 11.26 32.70 -3.47
C TRP A 4 10.01 33.37 -4.04
N LEU A 5 8.86 32.76 -3.81
CA LEU A 5 7.54 33.27 -4.17
C LEU A 5 6.82 33.63 -2.87
N ARG A 6 6.34 34.87 -2.77
CA ARG A 6 5.63 35.30 -1.56
C ARG A 6 4.25 34.63 -1.51
N ASP A 7 3.72 34.37 -0.33
CA ASP A 7 2.44 33.66 -0.17
C ASP A 7 1.25 34.40 -0.82
N ASP A 8 1.30 35.73 -0.95
CA ASP A 8 0.32 36.56 -1.64
C ASP A 8 0.33 36.39 -3.18
N GLU A 9 1.46 35.92 -3.73
CA GLU A 9 1.61 35.62 -5.16
C GLU A 9 1.24 34.15 -5.49
N ARG A 10 0.93 33.35 -4.45
CA ARG A 10 0.63 31.92 -4.61
C ARG A 10 -0.77 31.77 -5.20
N ARG A 11 -0.89 31.01 -6.29
CA ARG A 11 -2.20 30.62 -6.81
C ARG A 11 -2.96 29.80 -5.76
N PRO A 12 -4.29 29.90 -5.71
CA PRO A 12 -5.08 29.09 -4.79
C PRO A 12 -4.78 27.61 -5.01
N ASP A 13 -4.76 26.84 -3.92
CA ASP A 13 -4.46 25.42 -3.96
C ASP A 13 -5.45 24.71 -4.90
N PRO A 14 -4.96 23.80 -5.76
CA PRO A 14 -5.84 23.06 -6.66
C PRO A 14 -6.80 22.19 -5.85
N VAL A 15 -8.02 22.03 -6.36
CA VAL A 15 -9.00 21.12 -5.77
C VAL A 15 -8.43 19.69 -5.78
N PRO A 16 -8.55 18.92 -4.68
CA PRO A 16 -8.07 17.55 -4.64
C PRO A 16 -8.64 16.72 -5.80
N VAL A 17 -7.75 16.05 -6.53
CA VAL A 17 -8.16 15.16 -7.62
C VAL A 17 -8.84 13.92 -7.03
N PRO A 18 -10.01 13.50 -7.52
CA PRO A 18 -10.66 12.29 -7.04
C PRO A 18 -9.83 11.05 -7.42
N THR A 19 -9.19 10.43 -6.43
CA THR A 19 -8.46 9.17 -6.58
C THR A 19 -9.21 7.99 -5.94
N ASP A 20 -8.89 6.77 -6.38
CA ASP A 20 -9.40 5.54 -5.76
C ASP A 20 -8.26 4.77 -5.10
N ASP A 21 -7.86 5.24 -3.92
CA ASP A 21 -6.71 4.71 -3.16
C ASP A 21 -6.84 3.21 -2.85
N ARG A 22 -8.08 2.71 -2.79
CA ARG A 22 -8.38 1.29 -2.60
C ARG A 22 -7.81 0.43 -3.73
N ARG A 23 -7.77 0.93 -4.97
CA ARG A 23 -7.19 0.19 -6.11
C ARG A 23 -5.69 0.02 -5.94
N ALA A 24 -4.99 1.06 -5.51
CA ALA A 24 -3.55 0.97 -5.24
C ALA A 24 -3.26 -0.08 -4.16
N VAL A 25 -4.05 -0.09 -3.07
CA VAL A 25 -3.92 -1.10 -2.02
C VAL A 25 -4.21 -2.51 -2.54
N LEU A 26 -5.25 -2.70 -3.36
CA LEU A 26 -5.55 -4.01 -3.96
C LEU A 26 -4.42 -4.51 -4.86
N VAL A 27 -3.80 -3.64 -5.65
CA VAL A 27 -2.62 -4.00 -6.46
C VAL A 27 -1.47 -4.44 -5.55
N GLY A 28 -1.19 -3.70 -4.47
CA GLY A 28 -0.17 -4.06 -3.49
C GLY A 28 -0.43 -5.43 -2.83
N ILE A 29 -1.66 -5.69 -2.41
CA ILE A 29 -2.05 -7.02 -1.88
C ILE A 29 -1.83 -8.10 -2.95
N GLY A 30 -2.23 -7.85 -4.19
CA GLY A 30 -2.02 -8.77 -5.31
C GLY A 30 -0.54 -9.12 -5.51
N LEU A 31 0.35 -8.12 -5.45
CA LEU A 31 1.79 -8.33 -5.53
C LEU A 31 2.32 -9.19 -4.36
N TRP A 32 1.82 -8.97 -3.14
CA TRP A 32 2.20 -9.80 -2.00
C TRP A 32 1.69 -11.24 -2.12
N VAL A 33 0.47 -11.45 -2.61
CA VAL A 33 -0.05 -12.80 -2.90
C VAL A 33 0.78 -13.49 -3.97
N LEU A 34 1.17 -12.76 -5.02
CA LEU A 34 2.08 -13.28 -6.04
C LEU A 34 3.46 -13.63 -5.46
N ALA A 35 3.97 -12.87 -4.50
CA ALA A 35 5.22 -13.18 -3.79
C ALA A 35 5.09 -14.38 -2.84
N LEU A 36 3.90 -14.62 -2.28
CA LEU A 36 3.62 -15.73 -1.34
C LEU A 36 3.78 -17.08 -2.03
N ILE A 37 3.33 -17.19 -3.29
CA ILE A 37 3.37 -18.44 -4.05
C ILE A 37 4.80 -19.03 -4.12
N PRO A 38 5.82 -18.34 -4.65
CA PRO A 38 7.17 -18.88 -4.70
C PRO A 38 7.81 -19.05 -3.31
N THR A 39 7.49 -18.20 -2.33
CA THR A 39 8.04 -18.36 -0.97
C THR A 39 7.52 -19.63 -0.29
N LEU A 40 6.26 -20.01 -0.53
CA LEU A 40 5.70 -21.27 -0.04
C LEU A 40 6.25 -22.47 -0.79
N ILE A 41 6.34 -22.41 -2.13
CA ILE A 41 6.91 -23.49 -2.96
C ILE A 41 8.36 -23.78 -2.54
N LEU A 42 9.14 -22.74 -2.22
CA LEU A 42 10.55 -22.84 -1.84
C LEU A 42 10.78 -22.74 -0.32
N ALA A 43 9.75 -22.95 0.51
CA ALA A 43 9.85 -22.73 1.95
C ALA A 43 10.96 -23.57 2.62
N GLY A 44 11.10 -24.84 2.23
CA GLY A 44 12.17 -25.73 2.73
C GLY A 44 13.58 -25.19 2.45
N PRO A 45 13.96 -24.96 1.18
CA PRO A 45 15.25 -24.35 0.83
C PRO A 45 15.48 -22.97 1.46
N ILE A 46 14.45 -22.11 1.49
CA ILE A 46 14.55 -20.76 2.07
C ILE A 46 14.83 -20.82 3.56
N THR A 47 14.10 -21.66 4.29
CA THR A 47 14.30 -21.82 5.75
C THR A 47 15.65 -22.47 6.07
N ALA A 48 16.08 -23.47 5.30
CA ALA A 48 17.39 -24.10 5.44
C ALA A 48 18.55 -23.12 5.21
N ALA A 49 18.37 -22.13 4.34
CA ALA A 49 19.33 -21.05 4.10
C ALA A 49 19.23 -19.89 5.13
N GLY A 50 18.42 -20.02 6.18
CA GLY A 50 18.21 -18.97 7.19
C GLY A 50 17.25 -17.84 6.77
N GLY A 51 16.60 -17.97 5.61
CA GLY A 51 15.69 -16.99 5.03
C GLY A 51 14.24 -17.08 5.51
N GLY A 52 13.93 -17.85 6.55
CA GLY A 52 12.54 -18.08 7.01
C GLY A 52 11.72 -16.81 7.31
N TRP A 53 12.40 -15.69 7.61
CA TRP A 53 11.78 -14.39 7.83
C TRP A 53 11.07 -13.82 6.59
N TRP A 54 11.49 -14.20 5.37
CA TRP A 54 10.87 -13.74 4.13
C TRP A 54 9.40 -14.14 4.03
N ILE A 55 9.07 -15.34 4.48
CA ILE A 55 7.68 -15.85 4.49
C ILE A 55 6.83 -14.94 5.38
N TRP A 56 7.33 -14.59 6.57
CA TRP A 56 6.65 -13.70 7.49
C TRP A 56 6.53 -12.27 6.95
N THR A 57 7.54 -11.76 6.25
CA THR A 57 7.45 -10.46 5.58
C THR A 57 6.30 -10.42 4.59
N VAL A 58 6.16 -11.47 3.77
CA VAL A 58 5.05 -11.56 2.81
C VAL A 58 3.70 -11.63 3.52
N VAL A 59 3.57 -12.47 4.55
CA VAL A 59 2.35 -12.61 5.35
C VAL A 59 1.96 -11.28 6.00
N VAL A 60 2.92 -10.56 6.59
CA VAL A 60 2.70 -9.24 7.19
C VAL A 60 2.30 -8.22 6.13
N GLY A 61 2.92 -8.25 4.94
CA GLY A 61 2.54 -7.40 3.81
C GLY A 61 1.08 -7.59 3.39
N ILE A 62 0.62 -8.84 3.29
CA ILE A 62 -0.80 -9.15 3.01
C ILE A 62 -1.69 -8.64 4.14
N ALA A 63 -1.35 -8.93 5.40
CA ALA A 63 -2.15 -8.54 6.56
C ALA A 63 -2.31 -7.01 6.66
N LEU A 64 -1.21 -6.26 6.52
CA LEU A 64 -1.22 -4.79 6.50
C LEU A 64 -2.02 -4.24 5.31
N GLY A 65 -1.88 -4.85 4.13
CA GLY A 65 -2.67 -4.48 2.96
C GLY A 65 -4.18 -4.65 3.20
N LEU A 66 -4.61 -5.79 3.76
CA LEU A 66 -6.01 -6.05 4.09
C LEU A 66 -6.54 -5.07 5.16
N LEU A 67 -5.76 -4.79 6.19
CA LEU A 67 -6.10 -3.79 7.21
C LEU A 67 -6.26 -2.39 6.59
N GLY A 68 -5.32 -1.97 5.73
CA GLY A 68 -5.41 -0.70 5.00
C GLY A 68 -6.63 -0.64 4.09
N PHE A 69 -6.94 -1.72 3.37
CA PHE A 69 -8.13 -1.80 2.53
C PHE A 69 -9.44 -1.70 3.34
N ALA A 70 -9.53 -2.40 4.47
CA ALA A 70 -10.67 -2.33 5.36
C ALA A 70 -10.87 -0.90 5.90
N TYR A 71 -9.79 -0.26 6.35
CA TYR A 71 -9.80 1.12 6.82
C TYR A 71 -10.31 2.10 5.74
N LEU A 72 -9.77 2.02 4.52
CA LEU A 72 -10.21 2.85 3.39
C LEU A 72 -11.67 2.59 3.00
N SER A 73 -12.12 1.34 3.11
CA SER A 73 -13.50 0.96 2.81
C SER A 73 -14.48 1.54 3.83
N ILE A 74 -14.15 1.45 5.13
CA ILE A 74 -14.97 1.97 6.22
C ILE A 74 -15.02 3.50 6.18
N THR A 75 -13.87 4.16 6.00
CA THR A 75 -13.81 5.63 5.92
C THR A 75 -14.61 6.17 4.73
N ARG A 76 -14.55 5.50 3.57
CA ARG A 76 -15.36 5.87 2.41
C ARG A 76 -16.86 5.67 2.65
N ALA A 77 -17.26 4.59 3.33
CA ALA A 77 -18.66 4.36 3.69
C ALA A 77 -19.18 5.42 4.66
N ARG A 78 -18.36 5.87 5.61
CA ARG A 78 -18.69 6.96 6.55
C ARG A 78 -18.85 8.31 5.85
N ARG A 79 -18.00 8.64 4.88
CA ARG A 79 -18.11 9.89 4.10
C ARG A 79 -19.33 9.96 3.16
N ARG A 80 -19.96 8.82 2.87
CA ARG A 80 -21.18 8.74 2.03
C ARG A 80 -22.48 8.86 2.85
N ARG A 81 -22.42 8.77 4.18
CA ARG A 81 -23.53 9.03 5.09
C ARG A 81 -23.53 10.48 5.50
#